data_AF-A0A831TY03-F1
#
_entry.id   AF-A0A831TY03-F1
#
_cell.length_a   1.000
_cell.length_b   1.000
_cell.length_c   1.000
_cell.angle_alpha   90.00
_cell.angle_beta   90.00
_cell.angle_gamma   90.00
#
_symmetry.space_group_name_H-M   'P 1'
#
loop_
_entity.id
_entity.type
_entity.pdbx_description
1 polymer ?
#
loop_
_entity_poly.entity_id
_entity_poly.type
_entity_poly.pdbx_seq_one_letter_code
_entity_poly.pdbx_strand_id
1 'polypeptide(L)'
;MSATVITVRGPVPAREFVPALVHEHVLCDFVGADKTGPHRYDRREVIRVMLPHLQAARRRGIRGFVDCTPAYIGRDPELLRTLAAEADLHIVTNTGYY
;
A
#
# COMPACT_ATOMS: atom_id res chain seq x y z
N MET A 1 -23.40 -13.73 5.74
CA MET A 1 -22.79 -12.61 4.99
C MET A 1 -21.35 -12.99 4.66
N SER A 2 -20.87 -12.75 3.44
CA SER A 2 -19.45 -12.92 3.11
C SER A 2 -18.67 -11.74 3.69
N ALA A 3 -17.52 -12.00 4.33
CA ALA A 3 -16.68 -10.94 4.88
C ALA A 3 -16.08 -10.08 3.75
N THR A 4 -15.93 -8.77 4.00
CA THR A 4 -15.44 -7.78 3.03
C THR A 4 -14.17 -7.12 3.55
N VAL A 5 -13.22 -6.84 2.66
CA VAL A 5 -12.00 -6.07 2.93
C VAL A 5 -12.07 -4.75 2.17
N ILE A 6 -11.83 -3.63 2.86
CA ILE A 6 -11.81 -2.29 2.24
C ILE A 6 -10.40 -1.99 1.73
N THR A 7 -10.23 -1.94 0.41
CA THR A 7 -8.95 -1.63 -0.24
C THR A 7 -8.94 -0.18 -0.74
N VAL A 8 -7.77 0.33 -1.10
CA VAL A 8 -7.61 1.65 -1.74
C VAL A 8 -8.31 1.76 -3.11
N ARG A 9 -8.73 0.64 -3.70
CA ARG A 9 -9.52 0.57 -4.95
C ARG A 9 -11.00 0.24 -4.71
N GLY A 10 -11.43 0.19 -3.45
CA GLY A 10 -12.81 -0.15 -3.05
C GLY A 10 -12.92 -1.49 -2.30
N PRO A 11 -14.13 -1.86 -1.88
CA PRO A 11 -14.38 -3.12 -1.16
C PRO A 11 -14.19 -4.34 -2.07
N VAL A 12 -13.62 -5.42 -1.52
CA VAL A 12 -13.52 -6.74 -2.16
C VAL A 12 -13.96 -7.86 -1.22
N PRO A 13 -14.48 -9.00 -1.72
CA PRO A 13 -14.71 -10.18 -0.89
C PRO A 13 -13.41 -10.66 -0.23
N ALA A 14 -13.45 -11.05 1.04
CA ALA A 14 -12.25 -11.49 1.77
C ALA A 14 -11.51 -12.65 1.10
N ARG A 15 -12.24 -13.55 0.41
CA ARG A 15 -11.67 -14.66 -0.37
C ARG A 15 -10.79 -14.20 -1.54
N GLU A 16 -10.97 -12.98 -2.04
CA GLU A 16 -10.18 -12.41 -3.14
C GLU A 16 -8.91 -11.71 -2.64
N PHE A 17 -8.80 -11.46 -1.33
CA PHE A 17 -7.64 -10.80 -0.71
C PHE A 17 -6.53 -11.79 -0.32
N VAL A 18 -6.82 -13.09 -0.24
CA VAL A 18 -5.86 -14.11 0.21
C VAL A 18 -5.24 -14.88 -0.96
N PRO A 19 -3.96 -15.30 -0.88
CA PRO A 19 -2.98 -15.04 0.20
C PRO A 19 -2.53 -13.57 0.26
N ALA A 20 -2.22 -13.08 1.45
CA ALA A 20 -1.86 -11.68 1.69
C ALA A 20 -0.54 -11.52 2.45
N LEU A 21 0.19 -10.45 2.14
CA LEU A 21 1.23 -9.89 3.00
C LEU A 21 0.56 -8.89 3.94
N VAL A 22 0.53 -9.21 5.24
CA VAL A 22 -0.36 -8.54 6.20
C VAL A 22 0.29 -7.38 6.98
N HIS A 23 1.59 -7.15 6.80
CA HIS A 23 2.30 -6.03 7.42
C HIS A 23 3.50 -5.64 6.56
N GLU A 24 3.34 -4.61 5.74
CA GLU A 24 4.38 -4.14 4.83
C GLU A 24 4.35 -2.61 4.74
N HIS A 25 5.36 -2.03 4.08
CA HIS A 25 5.46 -0.59 3.86
C HIS A 25 5.96 -0.32 2.45
N VAL A 26 5.21 0.45 1.66
CA VAL A 26 5.67 0.92 0.33
C VAL A 26 6.75 1.98 0.46
N LEU A 27 6.61 2.85 1.46
CA LEU A 27 7.50 3.97 1.75
C LEU A 27 7.44 4.25 3.25
N CYS A 28 8.59 4.56 3.83
CA CYS A 28 8.70 5.13 5.18
C CYS A 28 9.62 6.36 5.15
N ASP A 29 9.21 7.45 5.79
CA ASP A 29 9.99 8.66 5.97
C ASP A 29 10.13 9.01 7.45
N PHE A 30 11.29 8.72 8.03
CA PHE A 30 11.58 8.90 9.45
C PHE A 30 12.24 10.26 9.78
N VAL A 31 12.07 11.28 8.94
CA VAL A 31 12.69 12.60 9.13
C VAL A 31 12.17 13.36 10.36
N GLY A 32 11.01 12.98 10.89
CA GLY A 32 10.29 13.66 11.97
C GLY A 32 8.90 14.13 11.54
N ALA A 33 7.94 14.08 12.47
CA ALA A 33 6.52 14.29 12.17
C ALA A 33 6.19 15.71 11.68
N ASP A 34 6.96 16.71 12.13
CA ASP A 34 6.84 18.11 11.72
C ASP A 34 7.43 18.40 10.33
N LYS A 35 8.21 17.46 9.79
CA LYS A 35 8.97 17.63 8.53
C LYS A 35 8.53 16.70 7.42
N THR A 36 7.85 15.60 7.75
CA THR A 36 7.41 14.63 6.75
C THR A 36 6.29 15.16 5.85
N GLY A 37 6.15 14.59 4.67
CA GLY A 37 5.02 14.85 3.78
C GLY A 37 5.34 14.59 2.31
N PRO A 38 4.32 14.69 1.42
CA PRO A 38 4.49 14.40 -0.01
C PRO A 38 5.53 15.26 -0.73
N HIS A 39 5.89 16.41 -0.16
CA HIS A 39 6.91 17.31 -0.71
C HIS A 39 8.35 16.73 -0.63
N ARG A 40 8.56 15.63 0.11
CA ARG A 40 9.88 15.03 0.33
C ARG A 40 10.25 13.90 -0.63
N TYR A 41 9.29 13.42 -1.41
CA TYR A 41 9.52 12.32 -2.35
C TYR A 41 8.79 12.56 -3.66
N ASP A 42 9.36 12.05 -4.74
CA ASP A 42 8.66 11.99 -6.03
C ASP A 42 7.86 10.68 -6.10
N ARG A 43 6.53 10.79 -6.16
CA ARG A 43 5.65 9.63 -6.35
C ARG A 43 6.03 8.79 -7.58
N ARG A 44 6.51 9.41 -8.66
CA ARG A 44 6.94 8.70 -9.87
C ARG A 44 8.16 7.85 -9.60
N GLU A 45 9.08 8.35 -8.79
CA GLU A 45 10.25 7.59 -8.35
C GLU A 45 9.83 6.40 -7.48
N VAL A 46 8.93 6.63 -6.50
CA VAL A 46 8.43 5.55 -5.65
C VAL A 46 7.72 4.49 -6.48
N ILE A 47 6.89 4.87 -7.45
CA ILE A 47 6.22 3.93 -8.37
C ILE A 47 7.24 3.13 -9.17
N ARG A 48 8.21 3.82 -9.79
CA ARG A 48 9.28 3.18 -10.59
C ARG A 48 10.05 2.14 -9.79
N VAL A 49 10.33 2.42 -8.51
CA VAL A 49 11.07 1.51 -7.63
C VAL A 49 10.20 0.36 -7.12
N MET A 50 8.99 0.65 -6.64
CA MET A 50 8.17 -0.33 -5.92
C MET A 50 7.34 -1.23 -6.83
N LEU A 51 6.92 -0.75 -8.00
CA LEU A 51 6.06 -1.50 -8.90
C LEU A 51 6.64 -2.88 -9.30
N PRO A 52 7.92 -3.02 -9.68
CA PRO A 52 8.49 -4.33 -9.98
C PRO A 52 8.42 -5.34 -8.83
N HIS A 53 8.57 -4.87 -7.59
CA HIS A 53 8.48 -5.71 -6.38
C HIS A 53 7.04 -6.18 -6.13
N LEU A 54 6.07 -5.27 -6.23
CA LEU A 54 4.65 -5.62 -6.07
C LEU A 54 4.17 -6.56 -7.18
N GLN A 55 4.59 -6.33 -8.42
CA GLN A 55 4.30 -7.25 -9.52
C GLN A 55 4.98 -8.62 -9.32
N ALA A 56 6.18 -8.66 -8.73
CA ALA A 56 6.82 -9.92 -8.37
C ALA A 56 6.04 -10.68 -7.29
N ALA A 57 5.54 -9.99 -6.27
CA ALA A 57 4.64 -10.57 -5.26
C ALA A 57 3.37 -11.12 -5.92
N ARG A 58 2.75 -10.35 -6.82
CA ARG A 58 1.58 -10.80 -7.57
C ARG A 58 1.84 -12.05 -8.41
N ARG A 59 2.97 -12.11 -9.13
CA ARG A 59 3.39 -13.30 -9.90
C ARG A 59 3.62 -14.54 -9.03
N ARG A 60 3.94 -14.36 -7.75
CA ARG A 60 4.09 -15.44 -6.76
C ARG A 60 2.77 -15.87 -6.11
N GLY A 61 1.64 -15.33 -6.58
CA GLY A 61 0.30 -15.70 -6.12
C GLY A 61 -0.24 -14.85 -4.96
N ILE A 62 0.49 -13.82 -4.51
CA ILE A 62 -0.04 -12.87 -3.52
C ILE A 62 -1.17 -12.05 -4.15
N ARG A 63 -2.26 -11.91 -3.40
CA ARG A 63 -3.46 -11.18 -3.81
C ARG A 63 -3.65 -9.91 -2.99
N GLY A 64 -3.33 -9.96 -1.72
CA GLY A 64 -3.47 -8.86 -0.77
C GLY A 64 -2.14 -8.33 -0.24
N PHE A 65 -2.10 -7.04 0.03
CA PHE A 65 -0.97 -6.35 0.65
C PHE A 65 -1.53 -5.31 1.62
N VAL A 66 -1.03 -5.28 2.85
CA VAL A 66 -1.45 -4.30 3.86
C VAL A 66 -0.30 -3.34 4.09
N ASP A 67 -0.47 -2.10 3.63
CA ASP A 67 0.45 -1.01 3.93
C ASP A 67 0.16 -0.47 5.33
N CYS A 68 1.12 -0.68 6.23
CA CYS A 68 1.05 -0.31 7.64
C CYS A 68 1.74 1.04 7.90
N THR A 69 2.08 1.85 6.88
CA THR A 69 2.72 3.14 7.10
C THR A 69 1.74 4.10 7.78
N PRO A 70 2.01 4.56 9.02
CA PRO A 70 1.09 5.39 9.78
C PRO A 70 1.15 6.85 9.33
N ALA A 71 0.29 7.69 9.91
CA ALA A 71 0.41 9.13 9.75
C ALA A 71 1.81 9.60 10.18
N TYR A 72 2.33 10.60 9.47
CA TYR A 72 3.63 11.21 9.72
C TYR A 72 4.89 10.34 9.47
N ILE A 73 4.76 9.20 8.78
CA ILE A 73 5.91 8.40 8.32
C ILE A 73 5.81 8.15 6.80
N GLY A 74 5.13 9.03 6.06
CA GLY A 74 5.03 8.94 4.60
C GLY A 74 3.83 8.15 4.06
N ARG A 75 2.75 7.97 4.84
CA ARG A 75 1.48 7.39 4.34
C ARG A 75 0.92 8.20 3.16
N ASP A 76 0.67 7.54 2.04
CA ASP A 76 0.13 8.17 0.83
C ASP A 76 -0.92 7.29 0.11
N PRO A 77 -2.21 7.47 0.39
CA PRO A 77 -3.28 6.66 -0.22
C PRO A 77 -3.40 6.76 -1.74
N GLU A 78 -3.05 7.91 -2.35
CA GLU A 78 -3.12 8.08 -3.80
C GLU A 78 -1.99 7.35 -4.53
N LEU A 79 -0.78 7.37 -3.93
CA LEU A 79 0.33 6.53 -4.38
C LEU A 79 -0.04 5.04 -4.30
N LEU A 80 -0.61 4.60 -3.16
CA LEU A 80 -1.04 3.22 -2.97
C LEU A 80 -2.13 2.82 -3.98
N ARG A 81 -3.09 3.70 -4.28
CA ARG A 81 -4.13 3.46 -5.28
C ARG A 81 -3.56 3.26 -6.68
N THR A 82 -2.55 4.05 -7.04
CA THR A 82 -1.84 3.92 -8.32
C THR A 82 -1.10 2.58 -8.41
N LEU A 83 -0.30 2.26 -7.38
CA LEU A 83 0.42 0.98 -7.30
C LEU A 83 -0.52 -0.24 -7.32
N ALA A 84 -1.66 -0.17 -6.60
CA ALA A 84 -2.68 -1.22 -6.59
C ALA A 84 -3.30 -1.46 -7.98
N ALA A 85 -3.41 -0.41 -8.79
CA ALA A 85 -3.91 -0.51 -10.16
C ALA A 85 -2.86 -1.13 -11.09
N GLU A 86 -1.63 -0.62 -11.06
CA GLU A 86 -0.56 -1.05 -11.96
C GLU A 86 0.03 -2.43 -11.63
N ALA A 87 -0.01 -2.84 -10.35
CA ALA A 87 0.50 -4.14 -9.91
C ALA A 87 -0.54 -5.27 -9.98
N ASP A 88 -1.81 -4.96 -10.29
CA ASP A 88 -2.95 -5.86 -10.11
C ASP A 88 -2.96 -6.52 -8.71
N LEU A 89 -2.88 -5.68 -7.67
CA LEU A 89 -2.77 -6.13 -6.28
C LEU A 89 -3.80 -5.41 -5.41
N HIS A 90 -4.47 -6.13 -4.52
CA HIS A 90 -5.37 -5.51 -3.55
C HIS A 90 -4.55 -4.92 -2.41
N ILE A 91 -4.59 -3.59 -2.25
CA ILE A 91 -3.85 -2.89 -1.20
C ILE A 91 -4.82 -2.34 -0.15
N VAL A 92 -4.62 -2.71 1.11
CA VAL A 92 -5.25 -2.05 2.26
C VAL A 92 -4.29 -0.99 2.79
N THR A 93 -4.82 0.17 3.15
CA THR A 93 -4.09 1.17 3.93
C THR A 93 -4.68 1.28 5.33
N ASN A 94 -3.97 1.95 6.22
CA ASN A 94 -4.33 2.08 7.63
C ASN A 94 -4.68 3.53 8.01
N THR A 95 -5.14 3.68 9.25
CA THR A 95 -5.16 4.95 9.98
C THR A 95 -4.57 4.75 11.36
N GLY A 96 -3.84 5.75 11.86
CA GLY A 96 -3.15 5.68 13.15
C GLY A 96 -1.91 6.56 13.19
N TYR A 97 -1.32 6.66 14.39
CA TYR A 97 -0.06 7.36 14.66
C TYR A 97 0.98 6.33 15.16
N TYR A 98 2.26 6.70 15.07
CA TYR A 98 3.40 5.96 15.64
C TYR A 98 3.97 6.70 16.85
#